data_AF-A0A0W1F2Q1-F1
#
_entry.id   AF-A0A0W1F2Q1-F1
#
_cell.length_a   1.000
_cell.length_b   1.000
_cell.length_c   1.000
_cell.angle_alpha   90.00
_cell.angle_beta   90.00
_cell.angle_gamma   90.00
#
_symmetry.space_group_name_H-M   'P 1'
#
loop_
_entity.id
_entity.type
_entity.pdbx_description
1 polymer ?
#
loop_
_entity_poly.entity_id
_entity_poly.type
_entity_poly.pdbx_seq_one_letter_code
_entity_poly.pdbx_strand_id
1 'polypeptide(L)'
;MTHIWRMAAVAAALTLGILGAEGALAETPAERAWRNYELLRSGAKSLRDLSDAERRELAALEQLMRDGDSVDRRTPRQRCIDEEVAREGKKPSELAMRVIDLKCSQR
;
A
#
# COMPACT_ATOMS: atom_id res chain seq x y z
N MET A 1 46.81 -50.87 -45.44
CA MET A 1 47.33 -50.52 -44.09
C MET A 1 46.54 -49.29 -43.64
N THR A 2 45.42 -49.48 -42.91
CA THR A 2 45.30 -49.24 -41.44
C THR A 2 45.36 -47.74 -41.10
N HIS A 3 44.38 -47.04 -40.50
CA HIS A 3 43.21 -47.38 -39.70
C HIS A 3 42.14 -46.28 -39.77
N ILE A 4 40.86 -46.70 -39.70
CA ILE A 4 39.67 -45.88 -39.44
C ILE A 4 39.65 -45.50 -37.95
N TRP A 5 39.87 -44.24 -37.57
CA TRP A 5 39.75 -43.81 -36.16
C TRP A 5 38.97 -42.50 -35.99
N ARG A 6 37.83 -42.64 -35.32
CA ARG A 6 37.21 -41.73 -34.32
C ARG A 6 36.54 -40.42 -34.78
N MET A 7 35.21 -40.51 -34.75
CA MET A 7 34.25 -39.53 -34.21
C MET A 7 34.85 -38.40 -33.35
N ALA A 8 34.54 -37.16 -33.71
CA ALA A 8 34.26 -36.08 -32.75
C ALA A 8 33.46 -34.97 -33.47
N ALA A 9 32.15 -34.93 -33.23
CA ALA A 9 31.31 -33.78 -33.49
C ALA A 9 31.23 -32.96 -32.19
N VAL A 10 31.48 -31.65 -32.24
CA VAL A 10 30.91 -30.70 -31.27
C VAL A 10 30.56 -29.42 -32.01
N ALA A 11 29.26 -29.14 -32.02
CA ALA A 11 28.65 -27.94 -32.55
C ALA A 11 29.16 -26.69 -31.81
N ALA A 12 29.61 -25.69 -32.57
CA ALA A 12 29.83 -24.35 -32.04
C ALA A 12 28.46 -23.71 -31.75
N ALA A 13 28.08 -23.73 -30.48
CA ALA A 13 26.89 -23.06 -29.99
C ALA A 13 27.06 -21.53 -30.11
N LEU A 14 26.29 -20.95 -31.03
CA LEU A 14 25.85 -19.55 -30.93
C LEU A 14 25.00 -19.42 -29.68
N THR A 15 25.59 -18.98 -28.58
CA THR A 15 24.84 -18.40 -27.46
C THR A 15 25.26 -16.95 -27.33
N LEU A 16 24.44 -16.07 -27.94
CA LEU A 16 24.25 -14.72 -27.48
C LEU A 16 24.20 -14.74 -25.94
N GLY A 17 25.17 -14.10 -25.30
CA GLY A 17 25.12 -13.77 -23.89
C GLY A 17 24.04 -12.72 -23.63
N ILE A 18 22.78 -13.11 -23.71
CA ILE A 18 21.70 -12.49 -22.94
C ILE A 18 21.79 -13.16 -21.56
N LEU A 19 22.84 -12.83 -20.82
CA LEU A 19 22.90 -13.14 -19.40
C LEU A 19 21.87 -12.26 -18.74
N GLY A 20 20.80 -12.92 -18.29
CA GLY A 20 19.67 -12.32 -17.62
C GLY A 20 20.13 -11.44 -16.47
N ALA A 21 19.88 -10.15 -16.62
CA ALA A 21 19.66 -9.27 -15.48
C ALA A 21 18.20 -9.47 -15.02
N GLU A 22 17.88 -10.67 -14.52
CA GLU A 22 16.74 -10.84 -13.63
C GLU A 22 17.16 -10.24 -12.29
N GLY A 23 17.18 -8.91 -12.24
CA GLY A 23 17.12 -8.20 -10.98
C GLY A 23 15.76 -8.52 -10.38
N ALA A 24 15.69 -9.52 -9.52
CA ALA A 24 14.64 -9.59 -8.52
C ALA A 24 14.66 -8.23 -7.83
N LEU A 25 13.68 -7.37 -8.14
CA LEU A 25 13.59 -6.05 -7.54
C LEU A 25 13.59 -6.26 -6.03
N ALA A 26 14.67 -5.83 -5.37
CA ALA A 26 14.81 -6.00 -3.95
C ALA A 26 13.61 -5.30 -3.29
N GLU A 27 12.88 -6.04 -2.47
CA GLU A 27 11.69 -5.54 -1.81
C GLU A 27 11.99 -4.23 -1.07
N THR A 28 11.19 -3.21 -1.35
CA THR A 28 11.32 -1.91 -0.71
C THR A 28 10.93 -1.99 0.77
N PRO A 29 11.45 -1.11 1.64
CA PRO A 29 11.02 -1.03 3.03
C PRO A 29 9.50 -0.87 3.19
N ALA A 30 8.84 -0.16 2.28
CA ALA A 30 7.39 0.05 2.32
C ALA A 30 6.60 -1.24 2.00
N GLU A 31 7.02 -1.99 0.99
CA GLU A 31 6.41 -3.31 0.66
C GLU A 31 6.61 -4.30 1.81
N ARG A 32 7.81 -4.32 2.38
CA ARG A 32 8.14 -5.17 3.55
C ARG A 32 7.26 -4.82 4.75
N ALA A 33 7.06 -3.53 5.02
CA ALA A 33 6.20 -3.04 6.09
C ALA A 33 4.75 -3.48 5.88
N TRP A 34 4.23 -3.34 4.65
CA TRP A 34 2.86 -3.74 4.31
C TRP A 34 2.63 -5.24 4.52
N ARG A 35 3.54 -6.08 4.01
CA ARG A 35 3.45 -7.53 4.23
C ARG A 35 3.51 -7.87 5.72
N ASN A 36 4.43 -7.26 6.46
CA ASN A 36 4.52 -7.49 7.91
C ASN A 36 3.25 -7.03 8.65
N TYR A 37 2.65 -5.90 8.27
CA TYR A 37 1.37 -5.43 8.80
C TYR A 37 0.25 -6.46 8.57
N GLU A 38 0.17 -7.06 7.38
CA GLU A 38 -0.82 -8.10 7.08
C GLU A 38 -0.62 -9.37 7.91
N LEU A 39 0.63 -9.78 8.13
CA LEU A 39 0.95 -10.93 8.98
C LEU A 39 0.60 -10.68 10.45
N LEU A 40 0.81 -9.46 10.95
CA LEU A 40 0.37 -9.07 12.29
C LEU A 40 -1.16 -9.06 12.39
N ARG A 41 -1.84 -8.47 11.41
CA ARG A 41 -3.32 -8.36 11.38
C ARG A 41 -4.00 -9.72 11.30
N SER A 42 -3.40 -10.66 10.57
CA SER A 42 -3.88 -12.05 10.48
C SER A 42 -3.47 -12.93 11.68
N GLY A 43 -2.60 -12.43 12.56
CA GLY A 43 -2.05 -13.19 13.69
C GLY A 43 -0.99 -14.22 13.30
N ALA A 44 -0.57 -14.26 12.04
CA ALA A 44 0.48 -15.16 11.55
C ALA A 44 1.88 -14.80 12.06
N LYS A 45 2.09 -13.55 12.51
CA LYS A 45 3.32 -13.06 13.12
C LYS A 45 2.99 -12.20 14.34
N SER A 46 3.89 -12.14 15.33
CA SER A 46 3.80 -11.22 16.46
C SER A 46 4.82 -10.08 16.32
N LEU A 47 4.60 -8.97 17.04
CA LEU A 47 5.54 -7.84 17.07
C LEU A 47 6.95 -8.23 17.58
N ARG A 48 7.04 -9.29 18.40
CA ARG A 48 8.31 -9.78 18.93
C ARG A 48 9.16 -10.48 17.87
N ASP A 49 8.52 -10.99 16.82
CA ASP A 49 9.17 -11.68 15.70
C ASP A 49 9.72 -10.71 14.64
N LEU A 50 9.57 -9.40 14.87
CA LEU A 50 10.12 -8.35 14.01
C LEU A 50 11.51 -7.92 14.48
N SER A 51 12.37 -7.61 13.54
CA SER A 51 13.62 -6.88 13.77
C SER A 51 13.35 -5.42 14.12
N ASP A 52 14.36 -4.72 14.65
CA ASP A 52 14.27 -3.27 14.89
C ASP A 52 14.04 -2.46 13.61
N ALA A 53 14.59 -2.90 12.49
CA ALA A 53 14.36 -2.26 11.20
C ALA A 53 12.89 -2.38 10.79
N GLU A 54 12.34 -3.61 10.81
CA GLU A 54 10.94 -3.85 10.46
C GLU A 54 9.97 -3.11 11.39
N ARG A 55 10.29 -2.98 12.69
CA ARG A 55 9.50 -2.17 13.62
C ARG A 55 9.47 -0.69 13.23
N ARG A 56 10.60 -0.12 12.81
CA ARG A 56 10.65 1.28 12.33
C ARG A 56 9.89 1.46 11.03
N GLU A 57 9.98 0.50 10.12
CA GLU A 57 9.25 0.50 8.85
C GLU A 57 7.74 0.42 9.09
N LEU A 58 7.28 -0.42 10.02
CA LEU A 58 5.89 -0.49 10.43
C LEU A 58 5.39 0.82 11.02
N ALA A 59 6.17 1.48 11.88
CA ALA A 59 5.83 2.79 12.43
C ALA A 59 5.71 3.87 11.35
N ALA A 60 6.56 3.83 10.31
CA ALA A 60 6.46 4.72 9.16
C ALA A 60 5.19 4.46 8.34
N LEU A 61 4.83 3.19 8.12
CA LEU A 61 3.57 2.81 7.46
C LEU A 61 2.35 3.29 8.26
N GLU A 62 2.32 3.07 9.57
CA GLU A 62 1.25 3.55 10.44
C GLU A 62 1.09 5.08 10.37
N GLN A 63 2.21 5.81 10.30
CA GLN A 63 2.16 7.26 10.15
C GLN A 63 1.53 7.66 8.81
N LEU A 64 1.92 7.03 7.70
CA LEU A 64 1.32 7.28 6.40
C LEU A 64 -0.19 6.98 6.38
N MET A 65 -0.62 5.91 7.06
CA MET A 65 -2.05 5.58 7.21
C MET A 65 -2.78 6.66 8.00
N ARG A 66 -2.23 7.09 9.15
CA ARG A 66 -2.79 8.17 9.97
C ARG A 66 -2.88 9.48 9.19
N ASP A 67 -1.84 9.83 8.45
CA ASP A 67 -1.81 11.04 7.65
C ASP A 67 -2.90 10.97 6.55
N GLY A 68 -3.02 9.83 5.87
CA GLY A 68 -4.06 9.57 4.87
C GLY A 68 -5.49 9.63 5.41
N ASP A 69 -5.70 9.24 6.68
CA ASP A 69 -6.96 9.37 7.41
C ASP A 69 -7.22 10.80 7.91
N SER A 70 -6.15 11.55 8.23
CA SER A 70 -6.24 12.93 8.72
C SER A 70 -6.61 13.94 7.64
N VAL A 71 -6.43 13.58 6.36
CA VAL A 71 -6.88 14.41 5.24
C VAL A 71 -8.41 14.45 5.25
N ASP A 72 -8.98 15.61 5.54
CA ASP A 72 -10.43 15.82 5.44
C ASP A 72 -10.89 15.67 3.98
N ARG A 73 -11.47 14.51 3.66
CA ARG A 73 -11.98 14.20 2.32
C ARG A 73 -13.41 14.72 2.09
N ARG A 74 -14.02 15.40 3.06
CA ARG A 74 -15.37 15.94 2.93
C ARG A 74 -15.40 17.11 1.97
N THR A 75 -16.44 17.15 1.14
CA THR A 75 -16.72 18.30 0.27
C THR A 75 -17.01 19.56 1.11
N PRO A 76 -16.84 20.78 0.56
CA PRO A 76 -17.22 22.01 1.26
C PRO A 76 -18.64 22.00 1.83
N ARG A 77 -19.58 21.42 1.07
CA ARG A 77 -20.96 21.21 1.50
C ARG A 77 -21.07 20.25 2.69
N GLN A 78 -20.39 19.11 2.67
CA GLN A 78 -20.43 18.14 3.78
C GLN A 78 -19.88 18.74 5.07
N ARG A 79 -18.77 19.49 5.00
CA ARG A 79 -18.23 20.19 6.18
C ARG A 79 -19.24 21.19 6.75
N CYS A 80 -19.90 21.97 5.88
CA CYS A 80 -20.96 22.88 6.30
C CYS A 80 -22.09 22.14 7.03
N ILE A 81 -22.57 21.02 6.47
CA ILE A 81 -23.64 20.24 7.09
C ILE A 81 -23.19 19.74 8.47
N ASP A 82 -22.00 19.14 8.58
CA ASP A 82 -21.48 18.62 9.86
C ASP A 82 -21.35 19.72 10.92
N GLU A 83 -20.84 20.90 10.53
CA GLU A 83 -20.72 22.06 11.41
C GLU A 83 -22.08 22.55 11.91
N GLU A 84 -23.08 22.64 11.03
CA GLU A 84 -24.42 23.09 11.40
C GLU A 84 -25.18 22.07 12.23
N VAL A 85 -25.06 20.77 11.91
CA VAL A 85 -25.59 19.68 12.73
C VAL A 85 -24.97 19.70 14.13
N ALA A 86 -23.66 19.97 14.23
CA ALA A 86 -22.99 20.11 15.52
C ALA A 86 -23.51 21.31 16.33
N ARG A 87 -23.79 22.44 15.66
CA ARG A 87 -24.40 23.64 16.29
C ARG A 87 -25.82 23.39 16.79
N GLU A 88 -26.60 22.59 16.09
CA GLU A 88 -27.97 22.17 16.47
C GLU A 88 -28.00 21.04 17.54
N GLY A 89 -26.85 20.65 18.10
CA GLY A 89 -26.80 19.63 19.16
C GLY A 89 -26.78 18.18 18.65
N LYS A 90 -26.30 17.95 17.42
CA LYS A 90 -26.08 16.63 16.78
C LYS A 90 -27.33 15.82 16.44
N LYS A 91 -28.52 16.25 16.86
CA LYS A 91 -29.81 15.61 16.56
C LYS A 91 -30.85 16.65 16.11
N PRO A 92 -30.61 17.34 15.00
CA PRO A 92 -31.59 18.27 14.44
C PRO A 92 -32.90 17.56 14.10
N SER A 93 -34.01 18.27 14.24
CA SER A 93 -35.30 17.83 13.71
C SER A 93 -35.29 17.78 12.18
N GLU A 94 -36.26 17.10 11.58
CA GLU A 94 -36.42 17.07 10.11
C GLU A 94 -36.50 18.47 9.48
N LEU A 95 -37.20 19.39 10.15
CA LEU A 95 -37.28 20.78 9.70
C LEU A 95 -35.92 21.47 9.78
N ALA A 96 -35.20 21.30 10.89
CA ALA A 96 -33.87 21.85 11.06
C ALA A 96 -32.88 21.29 10.02
N MET A 97 -32.96 20.00 9.70
CA MET A 97 -32.15 19.40 8.64
C MET A 97 -32.42 20.00 7.27
N ARG A 98 -33.68 20.28 6.91
CA ARG A 98 -33.99 20.96 5.64
C ARG A 98 -33.43 22.38 5.59
N VAL A 99 -33.47 23.10 6.71
CA VAL A 99 -32.88 24.44 6.81
C VAL A 99 -31.36 24.38 6.66
N ILE A 100 -30.71 23.41 7.30
CA ILE A 100 -29.25 23.16 7.17
C ILE A 100 -28.89 22.83 5.71
N ASP A 101 -29.65 21.94 5.08
CA ASP A 101 -29.41 21.52 3.69
C ASP A 101 -29.49 22.73 2.74
N LEU A 102 -30.52 23.58 2.92
CA LEU A 102 -30.68 24.80 2.16
C LEU A 102 -29.50 25.76 2.38
N LYS A 103 -29.08 25.97 3.64
CA LYS A 103 -27.95 26.83 4.01
C LYS A 103 -26.63 26.36 3.38
N CYS A 104 -26.42 25.04 3.27
CA CYS A 104 -25.19 24.46 2.76
C CYS A 104 -25.19 24.18 1.24
N SER A 105 -26.32 24.34 0.56
CA SER A 105 -26.44 24.07 -0.88
C SER A 105 -25.62 25.02 -1.78
N GLN A 106 -25.23 26.18 -1.27
CA GLN A 106 -24.50 27.22 -2.01
C GLN A 106 -22.99 27.24 -1.74
N ARG A 107 -22.42 26.18 -1.14
CA ARG A 107 -21.01 26.10 -0.75
C ARG A 107 -20.18 25.13 -1.57
#